data_AF-A0A966QIL2-F1
#
_entry.id   AF-A0A966QIL2-F1
#
_cell.length_a   1.000
_cell.length_b   1.000
_cell.length_c   1.000
_cell.angle_alpha   90.00
_cell.angle_beta   90.00
_cell.angle_gamma   90.00
#
_symmetry.space_group_name_H-M   'P 1'
#
loop_
_entity.id
_entity.type
_entity.pdbx_description
1 polymer ?
#
loop_
_entity_poly.entity_id
_entity_poly.type
_entity_poly.pdbx_seq_one_letter_code
_entity_poly.pdbx_strand_id
1 'polypeptide(L)'
;MTKGGALLLGLAVLGLGAAGYAAFAATGFEGFSAGIAASAVLMLVVVLWTGSYLFRAVTGRMTYMQQRRDYRQAYDAFTDAELLRRFESLSPEEQARLLAETGAGSSDQSGESDPIGSGASEQQA
;
A
#
# COMPACT_ATOMS: atom_id res chain seq x y z
N MET A 1 6.31 -7.83 24.00
CA MET A 1 7.41 -7.58 24.96
C MET A 1 7.02 -8.16 26.32
N THR A 2 7.94 -8.84 27.00
CA THR A 2 7.71 -9.29 28.39
C THR A 2 7.98 -8.14 29.36
N LYS A 3 7.40 -8.19 30.57
CA LYS A 3 7.60 -7.16 31.60
C LYS A 3 9.11 -6.94 31.90
N GLY A 4 9.88 -8.02 31.95
CA GLY A 4 11.34 -7.95 32.12
C GLY A 4 12.08 -7.34 30.93
N GLY A 5 11.61 -7.60 29.70
CA GLY A 5 12.19 -6.98 28.49
C GLY A 5 12.06 -5.46 28.47
N ALA A 6 10.96 -4.91 28.95
CA ALA A 6 10.77 -3.45 29.06
C ALA A 6 11.74 -2.82 30.08
N LEU A 7 11.97 -3.48 31.21
CA LEU A 7 12.94 -3.02 32.22
C LEU A 7 14.37 -3.04 31.70
N LEU A 8 14.78 -4.12 31.03
CA LEU A 8 16.11 -4.21 30.40
C LEU A 8 16.30 -3.15 29.33
N LEU A 9 15.28 -2.87 28.52
CA LEU A 9 15.32 -1.80 27.53
C LEU A 9 15.49 -0.44 28.20
N GLY A 10 14.74 -0.16 29.26
CA GLY A 10 14.90 1.08 30.04
C GLY A 10 16.31 1.23 30.62
N LEU A 11 16.87 0.16 31.16
CA LEU A 11 18.24 0.15 31.69
C LEU A 11 19.29 0.36 30.60
N ALA A 12 19.08 -0.23 29.42
CA ALA A 12 19.95 -0.03 28.26
C ALA A 12 19.92 1.42 27.77
N VAL A 13 18.74 2.03 27.68
CA VAL A 13 18.60 3.46 27.29
C VAL A 13 19.27 4.37 28.31
N LEU A 14 19.11 4.09 29.61
CA LEU A 14 19.78 4.84 30.68
C LEU A 14 21.32 4.72 30.55
N GLY A 15 21.81 3.50 30.34
CA GLY A 15 23.23 3.23 30.13
C GLY A 15 23.79 3.95 28.90
N LEU A 16 23.02 4.02 27.81
CA LEU A 16 23.38 4.76 26.61
C LEU A 16 23.54 6.26 26.90
N GLY A 17 22.63 6.84 27.70
CA GLY A 17 22.72 8.23 28.14
C GLY A 17 23.95 8.51 29.00
N ALA A 18 24.25 7.63 29.96
CA ALA A 18 25.43 7.74 30.81
C ALA A 18 26.74 7.62 30.01
N ALA A 19 26.81 6.68 29.06
CA ALA A 19 27.94 6.53 28.15
C ALA A 19 28.13 7.75 27.24
N GLY A 20 27.03 8.31 26.71
CA GLY A 20 27.06 9.54 25.94
C GLY A 20 27.61 10.71 26.75
N TYR A 21 27.17 10.89 28.00
CA TYR A 21 27.71 11.92 28.89
C TYR A 21 29.21 11.75 29.13
N ALA A 22 29.66 10.53 29.44
CA ALA A 22 31.08 10.26 29.67
C ALA A 22 31.94 10.55 28.43
N ALA A 23 31.44 10.23 27.23
CA ALA A 23 32.12 10.54 25.97
C ALA A 23 32.25 12.06 25.73
N PHE A 24 31.19 12.84 25.99
CA PHE A 24 31.22 14.30 25.90
C PHE A 24 32.21 14.92 26.88
N ALA A 25 32.25 14.42 28.12
CA ALA A 25 33.20 14.87 29.13
C ALA A 25 34.65 14.56 28.72
N ALA A 26 34.91 13.35 28.21
CA ALA A 26 36.25 12.93 27.79
C ALA A 26 36.81 13.68 26.56
N THR A 27 35.92 14.27 25.74
CA THR A 27 36.29 14.96 24.49
C THR A 27 36.38 16.48 24.64
N GLY A 28 36.23 17.02 25.86
CA GLY A 28 36.40 18.45 26.15
C GLY A 28 35.20 19.33 25.80
N PHE A 29 34.02 18.74 25.58
CA PHE A 29 32.77 19.48 25.34
C PHE A 29 32.11 19.96 26.65
N GLU A 30 32.88 20.33 27.66
CA GLU A 30 32.37 20.77 28.98
C GLU A 30 31.47 22.01 28.89
N GLY A 31 31.68 22.85 27.88
CA GLY A 31 30.82 24.02 27.60
C GLY A 31 29.55 23.71 26.79
N PHE A 32 29.38 22.48 26.30
CA PHE A 32 28.23 22.10 25.49
C PHE A 32 27.08 21.65 26.39
N SER A 33 25.92 22.30 26.27
CA SER A 33 24.75 21.92 27.06
C SER A 33 24.29 20.52 26.66
N ALA A 34 24.44 19.55 27.57
CA ALA A 34 23.89 18.21 27.42
C ALA A 34 22.38 18.23 27.12
N GLY A 35 21.66 19.23 27.65
CA GLY A 35 20.27 19.48 27.34
C GLY A 35 20.05 19.82 25.86
N ILE A 36 20.86 20.71 25.28
CA ILE A 36 20.77 21.07 23.85
C ILE A 36 21.09 19.84 22.97
N ALA A 37 22.12 19.07 23.32
CA ALA A 37 22.47 17.86 22.58
C ALA A 37 21.33 16.82 22.62
N ALA A 38 20.76 16.57 23.81
CA ALA A 38 19.61 15.67 23.96
C ALA A 38 18.38 16.18 23.19
N SER A 39 18.09 17.48 23.22
CA SER A 39 17.01 18.09 22.45
C SER A 39 17.23 17.96 20.95
N ALA A 40 18.45 18.14 20.45
CA ALA A 40 18.79 17.97 19.03
C ALA A 40 18.58 16.51 18.59
N VAL A 41 19.02 15.54 19.39
CA VAL A 41 18.80 14.11 19.12
C VAL A 41 17.29 13.79 19.10
N LEU A 42 16.55 14.28 20.09
CA LEU A 42 15.09 14.09 20.14
C LEU A 42 14.41 14.69 18.89
N MET A 43 14.82 15.90 18.50
CA MET A 43 14.29 16.56 17.31
C MET A 43 14.57 15.74 16.04
N LEU A 44 15.78 15.19 15.89
CA LEU A 44 16.12 14.30 14.79
C LEU A 44 15.26 13.04 14.77
N VAL A 45 15.05 12.41 15.94
CA VAL A 45 14.17 11.22 16.05
C VAL A 45 12.76 11.55 15.61
N VAL A 46 12.20 12.66 16.07
CA VAL A 46 10.85 13.10 15.69
C VAL A 46 10.77 13.39 14.20
N VAL A 47 11.73 14.14 13.64
CA VAL A 47 11.77 14.47 12.20
C VAL A 47 11.89 13.20 11.35
N LEU A 48 12.75 12.25 11.72
CA LEU A 48 12.88 10.98 11.00
C LEU A 48 11.62 10.13 11.10
N TRP A 49 10.99 10.08 12.28
CA TRP A 49 9.76 9.33 12.50
C TRP A 49 8.59 9.91 11.71
N THR A 50 8.37 11.22 11.79
CA THR A 50 7.33 11.93 11.03
C THR A 50 7.62 11.91 9.53
N GLY A 51 8.88 12.11 9.14
CA GLY A 51 9.33 12.00 7.75
C GLY A 51 9.09 10.62 7.16
N SER A 52 9.28 9.55 7.94
CA SER A 52 8.90 8.19 7.53
C SER A 52 7.42 8.05 7.23
N TYR A 53 6.55 8.66 8.05
CA TYR A 53 5.11 8.67 7.80
C TYR A 53 4.77 9.42 6.51
N LEU A 54 5.32 10.63 6.34
CA LEU A 54 5.09 11.44 5.14
C LEU A 54 5.59 10.71 3.88
N PHE A 55 6.79 10.13 3.92
CA PHE A 55 7.34 9.35 2.82
C PHE A 55 6.43 8.17 2.46
N ARG A 56 5.91 7.44 3.45
CA ARG A 56 4.96 6.35 3.22
C ARG A 56 3.64 6.83 2.61
N ALA A 57 3.17 8.01 2.98
CA ALA A 57 1.98 8.62 2.41
C ALA A 57 2.18 9.02 0.95
N VAL A 58 3.26 9.75 0.64
CA VAL A 58 3.57 10.21 -0.73
C VAL A 58 3.90 9.04 -1.67
N THR A 59 4.61 8.02 -1.18
CA THR A 59 4.94 6.83 -1.99
C THR A 59 3.79 5.85 -2.17
N GLY A 60 2.62 6.11 -1.60
CA GLY A 60 1.47 5.21 -1.70
C GLY A 60 1.71 3.82 -1.10
N ARG A 61 2.72 3.66 -0.23
CA ARG A 61 2.99 2.41 0.52
C ARG A 61 1.99 2.26 1.68
N MET A 62 0.71 2.21 1.31
CA MET A 62 -0.41 2.00 2.20
C MET A 62 -0.84 0.54 2.09
N THR A 63 -0.73 -0.19 3.20
CA THR A 63 -1.01 -1.63 3.29
C THR A 63 -2.35 -2.00 2.67
N TYR A 64 -3.39 -1.17 2.87
CA TYR A 64 -4.73 -1.44 2.33
C TYR A 64 -4.78 -1.49 0.79
N MET A 65 -4.10 -0.56 0.11
CA MET A 65 -4.13 -0.50 -1.35
C MET A 65 -3.34 -1.66 -1.98
N GLN A 66 -2.24 -2.05 -1.35
CA GLN A 66 -1.47 -3.23 -1.74
C GLN A 66 -2.29 -4.51 -1.51
N GLN A 67 -2.86 -4.65 -0.31
CA GLN A 67 -3.69 -5.81 0.04
C GLN A 67 -4.90 -5.97 -0.88
N ARG A 68 -5.58 -4.87 -1.24
CA ARG A 68 -6.70 -4.91 -2.20
C ARG A 68 -6.25 -5.34 -3.59
N ARG A 69 -5.13 -4.80 -4.09
CA ARG A 69 -4.60 -5.14 -5.42
C ARG A 69 -4.20 -6.60 -5.47
N ASP A 70 -3.46 -7.07 -4.48
CA ASP A 70 -2.93 -8.43 -4.44
C ASP A 70 -4.07 -9.45 -4.24
N TYR A 71 -5.08 -9.13 -3.41
CA TYR A 71 -6.27 -9.97 -3.27
C TYR A 71 -7.08 -10.07 -4.56
N ARG A 72 -7.32 -8.95 -5.25
CA ARG A 72 -8.05 -8.95 -6.52
C ARG A 72 -7.29 -9.74 -7.59
N GLN A 73 -5.99 -9.54 -7.70
CA GLN A 73 -5.16 -10.24 -8.68
C GLN A 73 -5.13 -11.76 -8.44
N ALA A 74 -5.08 -12.20 -7.17
CA ALA A 74 -5.15 -13.61 -6.81
C ALA A 74 -6.56 -14.20 -7.01
N TYR A 75 -7.60 -13.43 -6.70
CA TYR A 75 -8.99 -13.85 -6.88
C TYR A 75 -9.34 -14.00 -8.36
N ASP A 76 -9.00 -13.02 -9.19
CA ASP A 76 -9.29 -13.01 -10.62
C ASP A 76 -8.60 -14.20 -11.32
N ALA A 77 -7.31 -14.44 -11.02
CA ALA A 77 -6.55 -15.55 -11.62
C ALA A 77 -7.11 -16.95 -11.29
N PHE A 78 -7.62 -17.15 -10.07
CA PHE A 78 -8.26 -18.41 -9.69
C PHE A 78 -9.66 -18.55 -10.29
N THR A 79 -10.39 -17.45 -10.35
CA THR A 79 -11.80 -17.42 -10.75
C THR A 79 -11.96 -17.61 -12.25
N ASP A 80 -11.11 -17.02 -13.09
CA ASP A 80 -11.20 -17.17 -14.55
C ASP A 80 -11.02 -18.61 -15.00
N ALA A 81 -9.99 -19.30 -14.49
CA ALA A 81 -9.69 -20.68 -14.85
C ALA A 81 -10.78 -21.66 -14.37
N GLU A 82 -11.28 -21.47 -13.14
CA GLU A 82 -12.34 -22.31 -12.59
C GLU A 82 -13.70 -22.03 -13.23
N LEU A 83 -14.00 -20.76 -13.55
CA LEU A 83 -15.20 -20.39 -14.31
C LEU A 83 -15.19 -20.99 -15.71
N LEU A 84 -14.07 -20.92 -16.43
CA LEU A 84 -13.95 -21.50 -17.76
C LEU A 84 -14.11 -23.03 -17.71
N ARG A 85 -13.45 -23.69 -16.76
CA ARG A 85 -13.59 -25.15 -16.57
C ARG A 85 -15.02 -25.57 -16.29
N ARG A 86 -15.74 -24.81 -15.46
CA ARG A 86 -17.16 -25.05 -15.18
C ARG A 86 -18.01 -24.81 -16.42
N PHE A 87 -17.75 -23.75 -17.16
CA PHE A 87 -18.46 -23.44 -18.40
C PHE A 87 -18.27 -24.56 -19.45
N GLU A 88 -17.05 -25.03 -19.67
CA GLU A 88 -16.73 -26.13 -20.58
C GLU A 88 -17.36 -27.47 -20.16
N SER A 89 -17.63 -27.65 -18.87
CA SER A 89 -18.30 -28.85 -18.34
C SER A 89 -19.83 -28.88 -18.54
N LEU A 90 -20.44 -27.77 -18.95
CA LEU A 90 -21.88 -27.68 -19.23
C LEU A 90 -22.21 -28.28 -20.59
N SER A 91 -23.48 -28.66 -20.80
CA SER A 91 -23.93 -29.12 -22.12
C SER A 91 -23.84 -28.00 -23.16
N PRO A 92 -23.68 -28.32 -24.47
CA PRO A 92 -23.59 -27.30 -25.52
C PRO A 92 -24.80 -26.36 -25.58
N GLU A 93 -26.01 -26.86 -25.27
CA GLU A 93 -27.24 -26.06 -25.23
C GLU A 93 -27.22 -25.05 -24.08
N GLU A 94 -26.72 -25.45 -22.90
CA GLU A 94 -26.58 -24.57 -21.75
C GLU A 94 -25.49 -23.52 -21.95
N GLN A 95 -24.36 -23.90 -22.57
CA GLN A 95 -23.30 -22.96 -22.94
C GLN A 95 -23.84 -21.89 -23.91
N ALA A 96 -24.58 -22.30 -24.95
CA ALA A 96 -25.20 -21.38 -25.89
C ALA A 96 -26.23 -20.45 -25.22
N ARG A 97 -27.03 -20.97 -24.28
CA ARG A 97 -27.98 -20.16 -23.49
C ARG A 97 -27.27 -19.10 -22.66
N LEU A 98 -26.21 -19.47 -21.95
CA LEU A 98 -25.44 -18.55 -21.11
C LEU A 98 -24.72 -17.47 -21.91
N LEU A 99 -24.19 -17.79 -23.09
CA LEU A 99 -23.57 -16.82 -24.01
C LEU A 99 -24.61 -15.84 -24.59
N ALA A 100 -25.84 -16.30 -24.83
CA ALA A 100 -26.94 -15.44 -25.26
C ALA A 100 -27.43 -14.51 -24.13
N GLU A 101 -27.53 -15.02 -22.89
CA GLU A 101 -27.92 -14.23 -21.72
C GLU A 101 -26.90 -13.13 -21.36
N THR A 102 -25.61 -13.38 -21.57
CA THR A 102 -24.52 -12.41 -21.29
C THR A 102 -24.23 -11.45 -22.45
N GLY A 103 -24.91 -11.60 -23.60
CA GLY A 103 -24.73 -10.77 -24.80
C GLY A 103 -23.44 -11.07 -25.59
N ALA A 104 -22.67 -12.08 -25.18
CA ALA A 104 -21.46 -12.51 -25.89
C ALA A 104 -21.78 -13.26 -27.20
N GLY A 105 -22.99 -13.84 -27.32
CA GLY A 105 -23.44 -14.63 -28.47
C GLY A 105 -24.18 -13.85 -29.58
N SER A 106 -24.34 -12.53 -29.47
CA SER A 106 -25.11 -11.70 -30.42
C SER A 106 -24.25 -10.77 -31.28
N SER A 107 -23.05 -11.23 -31.67
CA SER A 107 -22.13 -10.47 -32.51
C SER A 107 -22.39 -10.57 -34.02
N ASP A 108 -23.58 -10.99 -34.47
CA ASP A 108 -24.00 -10.78 -35.86
C ASP A 108 -25.53 -10.79 -36.02
N GLN A 109 -26.12 -9.60 -36.13
CA GLN A 109 -27.31 -9.23 -36.92
C GLN A 109 -27.88 -7.88 -36.45
N SER A 110 -27.34 -6.79 -36.98
CA SER A 110 -28.08 -5.56 -37.34
C SER A 110 -27.10 -4.59 -38.00
N GLY A 111 -26.77 -4.88 -39.26
CA GLY A 111 -26.63 -3.79 -40.21
C GLY A 111 -28.02 -3.18 -40.43
N GLU A 112 -28.09 -1.85 -40.37
CA GLU A 112 -29.02 -0.95 -41.08
C GLU A 112 -29.71 0.11 -40.20
N SER A 113 -29.55 1.37 -40.62
CA SER A 113 -30.18 2.63 -40.18
C SER A 113 -29.98 3.04 -38.70
N ASP A 114 -29.41 4.19 -38.31
CA ASP A 114 -29.60 5.54 -38.87
C ASP A 114 -28.57 6.54 -38.25
N PRO A 115 -28.50 7.81 -38.70
CA PRO A 115 -27.27 8.56 -38.85
C PRO A 115 -27.22 9.76 -37.90
N ILE A 116 -26.38 9.73 -36.86
CA ILE A 116 -25.99 10.97 -36.17
C ILE A 116 -24.48 10.93 -35.92
N GLY A 117 -23.74 11.30 -36.96
CA GLY A 117 -22.50 12.03 -36.74
C GLY A 117 -22.87 13.50 -36.58
N SER A 118 -22.51 14.11 -35.45
CA SER A 118 -21.96 15.47 -35.35
C SER A 118 -22.19 16.07 -33.95
N GLY A 119 -21.09 16.45 -33.29
CA GLY A 119 -21.05 17.19 -32.02
C GLY A 119 -20.83 16.27 -30.82
N ALA A 120 -19.83 16.43 -29.96
CA ALA A 120 -18.99 17.58 -29.71
C ALA A 120 -17.61 17.10 -29.22
N SER A 121 -16.59 17.75 -29.74
CA SER A 121 -15.32 17.95 -29.07
C SER A 121 -15.54 18.56 -27.68
N GLU A 122 -15.14 17.87 -26.61
CA GLU A 122 -14.78 18.51 -25.35
C GLU A 122 -13.56 17.81 -24.75
N GLN A 123 -12.42 18.23 -25.27
CA GLN A 123 -11.16 18.34 -24.55
C GLN A 123 -11.29 19.46 -23.51
N GLN A 124 -10.62 19.27 -22.36
CA GLN A 124 -10.28 20.26 -21.32
C GLN A 124 -11.22 20.36 -20.10
N ALA A 125 -10.77 19.78 -18.98
CA ALA A 125 -10.50 20.52 -17.75
C ALA A 125 -9.51 19.71 -16.87
#